data_AF-A0A380ED03-F1
#
_entry.id   AF-A0A380ED03-F1
#
_cell.length_a   1.000
_cell.length_b   1.000
_cell.length_c   1.000
_cell.angle_alpha   90.00
_cell.angle_beta   90.00
_cell.angle_gamma   90.00
#
_symmetry.space_group_name_H-M   'P 1'
#
loop_
_entity.id
_entity.type
_entity.pdbx_description
1 polymer ?
#
loop_
_entity_poly.entity_id
_entity_poly.type
_entity_poly.pdbx_seq_one_letter_code
_entity_poly.pdbx_strand_id
1 'polypeptide(L)'
;MYLAEDYFRKHKIRSNANVIYATPKDALFDVGKYNKELERIVEERNITVNYNYNLVEIDGDKKVATFEHIKAYDRKTISYDMLHVTPPMGPLDVVKKVHFQIVRVG
;
A
#
# COMPACT_ATOMS: atom_id res chain seq x y z
N MET A 1 -6.21 3.80 5.37
CA MET A 1 -6.49 4.79 4.31
C MET A 1 -7.93 5.31 4.35
N TYR A 2 -8.96 4.54 3.97
CA TYR A 2 -10.34 5.03 3.86
C TYR A 2 -10.89 5.72 5.12
N LEU A 3 -10.59 5.17 6.30
CA LEU A 3 -11.01 5.77 7.58
C LEU A 3 -10.34 7.12 7.85
N ALA A 4 -9.08 7.29 7.47
CA ALA A 4 -8.38 8.56 7.60
C ALA A 4 -8.98 9.61 6.65
N GLU A 5 -9.27 9.23 5.42
CA GLU A 5 -9.92 10.11 4.43
C GLU A 5 -11.31 10.56 4.92
N ASP A 6 -12.12 9.63 5.44
CA ASP A 6 -13.42 9.93 6.03
C ASP A 6 -13.30 10.86 7.26
N TYR A 7 -12.31 10.63 8.11
CA TYR A 7 -12.01 11.50 9.25
C TYR A 7 -11.68 12.92 8.79
N PHE A 8 -10.84 13.09 7.75
CA PHE A 8 -10.50 14.40 7.21
C PHE A 8 -11.71 15.14 6.65
N ARG A 9 -12.66 14.42 6.02
CA ARG A 9 -13.92 15.00 5.54
C ARG A 9 -14.81 15.45 6.70
N LYS A 10 -15.00 14.59 7.70
CA LYS A 10 -15.81 14.88 8.90
C LYS A 10 -15.30 16.12 9.65
N HIS A 11 -13.99 16.32 9.69
CA HIS A 11 -13.36 17.46 10.36
C HIS A 11 -13.09 18.65 9.44
N LYS A 12 -13.60 18.63 8.19
CA LYS A 12 -13.47 19.73 7.21
C LYS A 12 -12.02 20.11 6.88
N ILE A 13 -11.08 19.17 6.99
CA ILE A 13 -9.66 19.37 6.66
C ILE A 13 -9.22 18.64 5.38
N ARG A 14 -10.14 17.90 4.73
CA ARG A 14 -9.86 17.13 3.50
C ARG A 14 -9.29 17.95 2.35
N SER A 15 -9.67 19.23 2.24
CA SER A 15 -9.14 20.14 1.20
C SER A 15 -7.65 20.41 1.36
N ASN A 16 -7.11 20.24 2.57
CA ASN A 16 -5.70 20.46 2.89
C ASN A 16 -4.91 19.14 2.93
N ALA A 17 -5.53 18.02 2.53
CA ALA A 17 -4.93 16.70 2.58
C ALA A 17 -4.81 16.11 1.17
N ASN A 18 -3.64 15.59 0.83
CA ASN A 18 -3.46 14.72 -0.33
C ASN A 18 -3.32 13.26 0.15
N VAL A 19 -4.29 12.40 -0.17
CA VAL A 19 -4.30 11.01 0.29
C VAL A 19 -3.69 10.13 -0.80
N ILE A 20 -2.53 9.56 -0.51
CA ILE A 20 -1.81 8.67 -1.40
C ILE A 20 -1.77 7.25 -0.81
N TYR A 21 -2.04 6.25 -1.64
CA TYR A 21 -1.83 4.84 -1.34
C TYR A 21 -0.89 4.23 -2.36
N ALA A 22 0.32 3.91 -1.92
CA ALA A 22 1.28 3.16 -2.71
C ALA A 22 1.20 1.68 -2.34
N THR A 23 1.12 0.83 -3.35
CA THR A 23 1.01 -0.62 -3.18
C THR A 23 1.89 -1.34 -4.18
N PRO A 24 2.57 -2.44 -3.79
CA PRO A 24 3.31 -3.27 -4.74
C PRO A 24 2.38 -4.09 -5.65
N LYS A 25 1.08 -4.14 -5.37
CA LYS A 25 0.09 -4.82 -6.21
C LYS A 25 -0.29 -3.97 -7.42
N ASP A 26 -0.86 -4.62 -8.43
CA ASP A 26 -1.48 -4.01 -9.61
C ASP A 26 -2.99 -3.79 -9.46
N ALA A 27 -3.57 -4.17 -8.31
CA ALA A 27 -4.98 -4.00 -7.97
C ALA A 27 -5.16 -3.62 -6.49
N LEU A 28 -6.31 -3.02 -6.15
CA LEU A 28 -6.70 -2.71 -4.76
C LEU A 28 -7.16 -3.96 -4.01
N PHE A 29 -7.73 -4.93 -4.73
CA PHE A 29 -8.19 -6.18 -4.17
C PHE A 29 -8.13 -7.31 -5.20
N ASP A 30 -7.83 -8.54 -4.75
CA ASP A 30 -7.57 -9.65 -5.68
C ASP A 30 -8.85 -10.21 -6.33
N VAL A 31 -10.00 -10.02 -5.69
CA VAL A 31 -11.30 -10.44 -6.23
C VAL A 31 -11.94 -9.28 -6.99
N GLY A 32 -12.08 -9.44 -8.30
CA GLY A 32 -12.46 -8.38 -9.24
C GLY A 32 -13.76 -7.63 -8.91
N LYS A 33 -14.78 -8.32 -8.37
CA LYS A 33 -16.03 -7.69 -7.93
C LYS A 33 -15.77 -6.58 -6.90
N TYR A 34 -14.89 -6.80 -5.94
CA TYR A 34 -14.59 -5.82 -4.91
C TYR A 34 -13.56 -4.80 -5.39
N ASN A 35 -12.61 -5.20 -6.23
CA ASN A 35 -11.65 -4.26 -6.82
C ASN A 35 -12.36 -3.11 -7.54
N LYS A 36 -13.32 -3.44 -8.41
CA LYS A 36 -14.10 -2.46 -9.17
C LYS A 36 -14.81 -1.44 -8.28
N GLU A 37 -15.35 -1.91 -7.15
CA GLU A 37 -16.05 -1.02 -6.22
C GLU A 37 -15.07 -0.13 -5.44
N LEU A 38 -13.90 -0.66 -5.07
CA LEU A 38 -12.86 0.13 -4.41
C LEU A 38 -12.24 1.18 -5.34
N GLU A 39 -12.07 0.86 -6.63
CA GLU A 39 -11.62 1.83 -7.66
C GLU A 39 -12.61 2.98 -7.78
N ARG A 40 -13.92 2.69 -7.89
CA ARG A 40 -14.98 3.72 -7.89
C ARG A 40 -14.89 4.63 -6.67
N ILE A 41 -14.71 4.07 -5.47
CA ILE A 41 -14.60 4.84 -4.23
C ILE A 41 -13.34 5.72 -4.22
N VAL A 42 -12.22 5.22 -4.73
CA VAL A 42 -10.95 5.95 -4.83
C VAL A 42 -11.09 7.16 -5.77
N GLU A 43 -11.71 6.97 -6.93
CA GLU A 43 -11.99 8.05 -7.88
C GLU A 43 -12.91 9.10 -7.28
N GLU A 44 -14.05 8.68 -6.70
CA GLU A 44 -15.03 9.59 -6.08
C GLU A 44 -14.46 10.40 -4.92
N ARG A 45 -13.50 9.83 -4.19
CA ARG A 45 -12.86 10.47 -3.04
C ARG A 45 -11.55 11.17 -3.38
N ASN A 46 -11.17 11.21 -4.67
CA ASN A 46 -9.92 11.81 -5.15
C ASN A 46 -8.70 11.32 -4.36
N ILE A 47 -8.57 10.00 -4.22
CA ILE A 47 -7.42 9.34 -3.59
C ILE A 47 -6.44 8.93 -4.69
N THR A 48 -5.16 9.25 -4.54
CA THR A 48 -4.13 8.80 -5.49
C THR A 48 -3.69 7.39 -5.15
N VAL A 49 -3.72 6.48 -6.13
CA VAL A 49 -3.21 5.11 -5.97
C VAL A 49 -2.01 4.91 -6.88
N ASN A 50 -0.86 4.60 -6.27
CA ASN A 50 0.39 4.27 -6.97
C ASN A 50 0.56 2.76 -6.95
N TYR A 51 0.08 2.09 -7.99
CA TYR A 51 0.25 0.66 -8.18
C TYR A 51 1.70 0.30 -8.52
N ASN A 52 2.08 -0.94 -8.22
CA ASN A 52 3.40 -1.51 -8.50
C ASN A 52 4.57 -0.76 -7.80
N TYR A 53 4.32 0.03 -6.76
CA TYR A 53 5.35 0.74 -6.00
C TYR A 53 5.46 0.18 -4.58
N ASN A 54 6.64 -0.32 -4.24
CA ASN A 54 6.96 -0.81 -2.91
C ASN A 54 7.72 0.24 -2.10
N LEU A 55 7.43 0.39 -0.81
CA LEU A 55 8.20 1.27 0.08
C LEU A 55 9.56 0.62 0.38
N VAL A 56 10.65 1.35 0.16
CA VAL A 56 12.02 0.85 0.37
C VAL A 56 12.82 1.63 1.41
N GLU A 57 12.48 2.89 1.68
CA GLU A 57 13.20 3.73 2.64
C GLU A 57 12.29 4.80 3.26
N ILE A 58 12.56 5.13 4.52
CA ILE A 58 11.93 6.25 5.23
C ILE A 58 13.04 7.10 5.86
N ASP A 59 13.09 8.38 5.50
CA ASP A 59 13.88 9.39 6.21
C ASP A 59 12.93 10.23 7.07
N GLY A 60 12.91 9.91 8.37
CA GLY A 60 11.98 10.51 9.34
C GLY A 60 12.29 11.97 9.64
N ASP A 61 13.56 12.36 9.60
CA ASP A 61 13.99 13.74 9.87
C ASP A 61 13.55 14.67 8.74
N LYS A 62 13.68 14.20 7.49
CA LYS A 62 13.21 14.93 6.31
C LYS A 62 11.73 14.71 6.00
N LYS A 63 11.07 13.79 6.71
CA LYS A 63 9.69 13.34 6.47
C LYS A 63 9.43 12.96 5.01
N VAL A 64 10.30 12.12 4.46
CA VAL A 64 10.16 11.58 3.10
C VAL A 64 10.19 10.06 3.09
N ALA A 65 9.41 9.47 2.18
CA ALA A 65 9.35 8.04 1.94
C ALA A 65 9.73 7.76 0.48
N THR A 66 10.66 6.84 0.26
CA THR A 66 11.10 6.43 -1.06
C THR A 66 10.48 5.10 -1.44
N PHE A 67 9.84 5.09 -2.60
CA PHE A 67 9.20 3.93 -3.19
C PHE A 67 9.94 3.52 -4.46
N GLU A 68 9.97 2.22 -4.73
CA GLU A 68 10.60 1.62 -5.91
C GLU A 68 9.56 0.81 -6.70
N HIS A 69 9.53 0.98 -8.02
CA HIS A 69 8.63 0.21 -8.87
C HIS A 69 9.10 -1.24 -8.99
N ILE A 70 8.21 -2.20 -8.75
CA ILE A 70 8.54 -3.62 -8.64
C ILE A 70 9.12 -4.27 -9.90
N LYS A 71 8.98 -3.63 -11.08
CA LYS A 71 9.47 -4.16 -12.37
C LYS A 71 10.44 -3.24 -13.10
N ALA A 72 10.29 -1.93 -12.92
CA ALA A 72 11.01 -0.93 -13.70
C ALA A 72 12.19 -0.35 -12.92
N TYR A 73 12.26 -0.63 -11.60
CA TYR A 73 13.29 -0.14 -10.69
C TYR A 73 13.42 1.39 -10.69
N ASP A 74 12.39 2.13 -11.14
CA ASP A 74 12.32 3.57 -10.96
C ASP A 74 11.94 3.89 -9.52
N ARG A 75 12.52 4.97 -8.98
CA ARG A 75 12.30 5.42 -7.62
C ARG A 75 11.54 6.73 -7.59
N LYS A 76 10.65 6.84 -6.61
CA LYS A 76 9.89 8.06 -6.31
C LYS A 76 10.00 8.38 -4.83
N THR A 77 10.39 9.60 -4.51
CA THR A 77 10.44 10.09 -3.14
C THR A 77 9.26 11.04 -2.92
N ILE A 78 8.48 10.78 -1.88
CA ILE A 78 7.26 11.51 -1.55
C ILE A 78 7.37 12.03 -0.12
N SER A 79 7.14 13.33 0.09
CA SER A 79 7.03 13.92 1.42
C SER A 79 5.71 13.54 2.10
N TYR A 80 5.70 13.42 3.43
CA TYR A 80 4.51 13.06 4.17
C TYR A 80 4.34 13.90 5.45
N ASP A 81 3.09 14.24 5.77
CA ASP A 81 2.71 14.74 7.11
C ASP A 81 2.25 13.61 8.03
N MET A 82 1.69 12.55 7.45
CA MET A 82 1.26 11.32 8.11
C MET A 82 1.65 10.13 7.23
N LEU A 83 2.32 9.14 7.81
CA LEU A 83 2.70 7.89 7.12
C LEU A 83 2.18 6.68 7.90
N HIS A 84 1.43 5.82 7.21
CA HIS A 84 1.04 4.51 7.72
C HIS A 84 1.78 3.42 6.94
N VAL A 85 2.68 2.71 7.60
CA VAL A 85 3.51 1.68 7.00
C VAL A 85 2.93 0.31 7.28
N THR A 86 2.68 -0.47 6.22
CA THR A 86 2.48 -1.92 6.34
C THR A 86 3.85 -2.59 6.21
N PRO A 87 4.41 -3.18 7.27
CA PRO A 87 5.75 -3.77 7.20
C PRO A 87 5.77 -4.98 6.25
N PRO A 88 6.92 -5.30 5.63
CA PRO A 88 7.08 -6.56 4.91
C PRO A 88 6.86 -7.73 5.88
N MET A 89 5.99 -8.65 5.50
CA MET A 89 5.61 -9.81 6.31
C MET A 89 6.03 -11.10 5.62
N GLY A 90 6.28 -12.14 6.40
CA GLY A 90 6.61 -13.47 5.90
C GLY A 90 6.22 -14.55 6.91
N PRO A 91 6.34 -15.83 6.54
CA PRO A 91 6.15 -16.92 7.49
C PRO A 91 7.18 -16.83 8.63
N LEU A 92 6.82 -17.37 9.80
CA LEU A 92 7.77 -17.54 10.90
C LEU A 92 8.99 -18.34 10.43
N ASP A 93 10.17 -18.00 10.95
CA ASP A 93 11.43 -18.64 10.54
C ASP A 93 11.42 -20.16 10.70
N VAL A 94 10.77 -20.65 11.77
CA VAL A 94 10.63 -22.09 12.02
C VAL A 94 9.84 -22.77 10.89
N VAL A 95 8.79 -22.14 10.37
CA VAL A 95 7.98 -22.69 9.26
C VAL A 95 8.77 -22.61 7.95
N LYS A 96 9.49 -21.51 7.72
CA LYS A 96 10.29 -21.29 6.52
C LYS A 96 11.41 -22.32 6.34
N LYS A 97 11.98 -22.83 7.45
CA LYS A 97 13.10 -23.78 7.45
C LYS A 97 12.66 -25.25 7.36
N VAL A 98 11.37 -25.56 7.50
CA VAL A 98 10.88 -26.94 7.43
C VAL A 98 10.74 -27.36 5.96
N HIS A 99 11.39 -28.46 5.60
CA HIS A 99 11.18 -29.12 4.33
C HIS A 99 9.88 -29.94 4.41
N PHE A 100 8.77 -29.35 3.99
CA PHE A 100 7.52 -30.10 3.82
C PHE A 100 7.70 -31.05 2.62
N GLN A 101 7.95 -32.33 2.90
CA GLN A 101 7.70 -33.37 1.90
C GLN A 101 6.19 -33.43 1.70
N ILE A 102 5.71 -32.83 0.61
CA ILE A 102 4.35 -33.03 0.16
C ILE A 102 4.28 -34.50 -0.29
N VAL A 103 3.76 -35.36 0.59
CA VAL A 103 3.30 -36.69 0.19
C VAL A 103 2.11 -36.45 -0.72
N ARG A 104 2.35 -36.47 -2.04
CA ARG A 104 1.29 -36.58 -3.04
C ARG A 104 0.63 -37.93 -2.81
N VAL A 105 -0.51 -37.94 -2.14
CA VAL A 105 -1.42 -39.08 -2.16
C VAL A 105 -2.02 -39.08 -3.57
N GLY A 106 -1.73 -40.16 -4.32
CA GLY A 106 -2.17 -40.36 -5.70
C GLY A 106 -3.66 -40.60 -5.84
#